data_AF-A0A0U1L2K5-F1
#
_entry.id   AF-A0A0U1L2K5-F1
#
_cell.length_a   1.000
_cell.length_b   1.000
_cell.length_c   1.000
_cell.angle_alpha   90.00
_cell.angle_beta   90.00
_cell.angle_gamma   90.00
#
_symmetry.space_group_name_H-M   'P 1'
#
loop_
_entity.id
_entity.type
_entity.pdbx_description
1 polymer ?
#
loop_
_entity_poly.entity_id
_entity_poly.type
_entity_poly.pdbx_seq_one_letter_code
_entity_poly.pdbx_strand_id
1 'polypeptide(L)' 'MATLVSSLAAPLKPHFALLLILIGIYSLSINAADAKRKNHPRAKKAAIIGGWLYLGIGLAIIIYYLFNGSYLAF' A
#
# COMPACT_ATOMS: atom_id res chain seq x y z
N MET A 1 -9.32 23.31 -1.74
CA MET A 1 -10.06 22.05 -1.44
C MET A 1 -9.98 21.04 -2.58
N ALA A 2 -10.13 21.45 -3.85
CA ALA A 2 -10.07 20.54 -5.01
C ALA A 2 -8.71 19.82 -5.20
N THR A 3 -7.59 20.40 -4.76
CA THR A 3 -6.25 19.86 -5.00
C THR A 3 -5.96 18.57 -4.27
N LEU A 4 -6.35 18.41 -2.99
CA LEU A 4 -6.07 17.19 -2.22
C LEU A 4 -6.83 15.97 -2.76
N VAL A 5 -8.11 16.13 -3.09
CA VAL A 5 -8.93 15.04 -3.66
C VAL A 5 -8.44 14.68 -5.06
N SER A 6 -8.05 15.67 -5.87
CA SER A 6 -7.45 15.44 -7.19
C SER A 6 -6.10 14.73 -7.11
N SER A 7 -5.28 15.05 -6.10
CA SER A 7 -3.99 14.38 -5.86
C SER A 7 -4.16 12.96 -5.31
N LEU A 8 -5.20 12.70 -4.50
CA LEU A 8 -5.59 11.35 -4.09
C LEU A 8 -6.17 10.53 -5.25
N ALA A 9 -6.74 11.21 -6.26
CA ALA A 9 -7.19 10.63 -7.52
C ALA A 9 -6.10 10.62 -8.62
N ALA A 10 -4.84 10.98 -8.29
CA ALA A 10 -3.72 10.79 -9.20
C ALA A 10 -3.74 9.33 -9.68
N PRO A 11 -3.47 9.10 -10.99
CA PRO A 11 -3.95 7.91 -11.68
C PRO A 11 -3.50 6.68 -10.90
N LEU A 12 -4.47 5.91 -10.41
CA LEU A 12 -4.27 4.69 -9.62
C LEU A 12 -3.63 3.60 -10.51
N LYS A 13 -2.51 3.87 -11.18
CA LYS A 13 -1.98 3.00 -12.21
C LYS A 13 -1.59 1.65 -11.60
N PRO A 14 -1.71 0.54 -12.34
CA PRO A 14 -1.43 -0.80 -11.81
C PRO A 14 -0.03 -0.96 -11.20
N HIS A 15 0.97 -0.25 -11.72
CA HIS A 15 2.33 -0.29 -11.16
C HIS A 15 2.44 0.34 -9.77
N PHE A 16 1.65 1.36 -9.43
CA PHE A 16 1.60 1.90 -8.08
C PHE A 16 1.00 0.90 -7.10
N ALA A 17 0.02 0.11 -7.53
CA ALA A 17 -0.56 -0.95 -6.72
C ALA A 17 0.48 -2.03 -6.35
N LEU A 18 1.31 -2.44 -7.33
CA LEU A 18 2.42 -3.36 -7.10
C LEU A 18 3.43 -2.78 -6.11
N LEU A 19 3.81 -1.52 -6.26
CA LEU A 19 4.72 -0.84 -5.31
C LEU A 19 4.14 -0.80 -3.89
N LEU A 20 2.86 -0.46 -3.74
CA LEU A 20 2.18 -0.46 -2.44
C LEU A 20 2.17 -1.85 -1.80
N ILE A 21 1.92 -2.89 -2.59
CA ILE A 21 1.97 -4.27 -2.09
C ILE A 21 3.37 -4.63 -1.61
N LEU A 22 4.40 -4.32 -2.41
CA LEU A 22 5.80 -4.59 -2.05
C LEU A 22 6.22 -3.84 -0.78
N ILE A 23 5.85 -2.56 -0.65
CA ILE A 23 6.11 -1.76 0.55
C ILE A 23 5.37 -2.35 1.76
N GLY A 24 4.12 -2.78 1.56
CA GLY A 24 3.32 -3.43 2.60
C GLY A 24 3.96 -4.72 3.13
N ILE A 25 4.40 -5.59 2.21
CA ILE A 25 5.14 -6.83 2.54
C ILE A 25 6.45 -6.49 3.26
N TYR A 26 7.24 -5.54 2.75
CA TYR A 26 8.50 -5.12 3.37
C TYR A 26 8.28 -4.60 4.79
N SER A 27 7.23 -3.80 5.01
CA SER A 27 6.91 -3.27 6.34
C SER A 27 6.52 -4.37 7.33
N LEU A 28 5.71 -5.34 6.89
CA LEU A 28 5.26 -6.46 7.73
C LEU A 28 6.36 -7.48 8.04
N SER A 29 7.26 -7.71 7.09
CA SER A 29 8.33 -8.71 7.21
C SER A 29 9.58 -8.12 7.87
N ILE A 30 10.17 -7.10 7.26
CA ILE A 30 11.47 -6.56 7.64
C ILE A 30 11.31 -5.53 8.75
N ASN A 31 10.47 -4.50 8.58
CA ASN A 31 10.36 -3.43 9.58
C ASN A 31 9.78 -3.93 10.90
N ALA A 32 8.76 -4.79 10.87
CA ALA A 32 8.18 -5.35 12.09
C ALA A 32 9.16 -6.31 12.80
N ALA A 33 9.97 -7.08 12.05
CA ALA A 33 11.00 -7.94 12.62
C ALA A 33 12.16 -7.13 13.21
N ASP A 34 12.63 -6.09 12.53
CA ASP A 34 13.68 -5.19 13.02
C ASP A 34 13.22 -4.42 14.27
N ALA A 35 12.00 -3.88 14.27
CA ALA A 35 11.42 -3.23 15.44
C ALA A 35 11.24 -4.19 16.63
N LYS A 36 10.93 -5.47 16.36
CA LYS A 36 10.90 -6.51 17.40
C LYS A 36 12.31 -6.78 17.95
N ARG A 37 13.33 -6.88 17.08
CA ARG A 37 14.73 -7.11 17.49
C ARG A 37 15.27 -5.97 18.34
N LYS A 38 14.94 -4.72 18.00
CA LYS A 38 15.37 -3.52 18.73
C LYS A 38 14.51 -3.22 19.97
N ASN A 39 13.52 -4.05 20.29
CA ASN A 39 12.59 -3.87 21.41
C ASN A 39 11.81 -2.54 21.36
N HIS A 40 11.39 -2.12 20.16
CA HIS A 40 10.61 -0.91 19.93
C HIS A 40 9.12 -1.25 19.67
N PRO A 41 8.29 -1.42 20.71
CA PRO A 41 6.93 -1.91 20.56
C PRO A 41 6.01 -0.97 19.77
N ARG A 42 6.22 0.35 19.87
CA ARG A 42 5.46 1.35 19.10
C ARG A 42 5.79 1.28 17.61
N ALA A 43 7.08 1.19 17.26
CA ALA A 43 7.53 1.06 15.88
C ALA A 43 7.03 -0.24 15.25
N LYS A 44 7.01 -1.34 16.01
CA LYS A 44 6.43 -2.61 15.55
C LYS A 44 4.95 -2.48 15.22
N LYS A 45 4.16 -1.84 16.09
CA LYS A 45 2.72 -1.59 15.83
C LYS A 45 2.53 -0.71 14.59
N ALA A 46 3.31 0.37 14.46
CA ALA A 46 3.25 1.25 13.29
C ALA A 46 3.62 0.52 11.99
N ALA A 47 4.66 -0.32 12.00
CA ALA A 47 5.06 -1.11 10.84
C ALA A 47 4.00 -2.12 10.42
N ILE A 48 3.31 -2.75 11.39
CA ILE A 48 2.23 -3.69 11.12
C ILE A 48 1.00 -2.95 10.56
N ILE A 49 0.54 -1.90 11.23
CA ILE A 49 -0.63 -1.13 10.81
C ILE A 49 -0.39 -0.52 9.43
N GLY A 50 0.74 0.16 9.23
CA GLY A 50 1.11 0.75 7.96
C GLY A 50 1.27 -0.29 6.85
N GLY A 51 1.87 -1.44 7.16
CA GLY A 51 2.03 -2.53 6.20
C GLY A 51 0.70 -3.09 5.70
N TRP A 52 -0.26 -3.31 6.60
CA TRP A 52 -1.63 -3.69 6.22
C TRP A 52 -2.36 -2.60 5.43
N LEU A 53 -2.12 -1.34 5.75
CA LEU A 53 -2.70 -0.19 5.04
C LEU A 53 -2.21 -0.16 3.59
N TYR A 54 -0.90 -0.31 3.36
CA TYR A 54 -0.32 -0.36 2.01
C TYR A 54 -0.81 -1.59 1.22
N LEU A 55 -0.88 -2.76 1.85
CA LEU A 55 -1.47 -3.95 1.21
C LEU A 55 -2.93 -3.74 0.84
N GLY A 56 -3.74 -3.19 1.76
CA GLY A 56 -5.15 -2.95 1.54
C GLY A 56 -5.41 -1.98 0.40
N ILE A 57 -4.70 -0.86 0.36
CA ILE A 57 -4.82 0.12 -0.74
C ILE A 57 -4.33 -0.48 -2.05
N GLY A 58 -3.18 -1.16 -2.07
CA GLY A 58 -2.67 -1.81 -3.27
C GLY A 58 -3.63 -2.85 -3.83
N LEU A 59 -4.21 -3.70 -2.97
CA LEU A 59 -5.20 -4.69 -3.37
C LEU A 59 -6.48 -4.03 -3.88
N ALA A 60 -6.97 -2.98 -3.21
CA ALA A 60 -8.15 -2.23 -3.65
C ALA A 60 -7.97 -1.62 -5.04
N ILE A 61 -6.77 -1.14 -5.37
CA ILE A 61 -6.45 -0.62 -6.71
C ILE A 61 -6.50 -1.74 -7.75
N ILE A 62 -5.89 -2.90 -7.48
CA ILE A 62 -5.93 -4.05 -8.40
C ILE A 62 -7.39 -4.48 -8.64
N ILE A 63 -8.16 -4.63 -7.56
CA ILE A 63 -9.59 -4.96 -7.64
C ILE A 63 -10.33 -3.91 -8.48
N TYR A 64 -10.15 -2.63 -8.19
CA TYR A 64 -10.79 -1.55 -8.94
C TYR A 64 -10.50 -1.64 -10.45
N TYR A 65 -9.27 -1.93 -10.84
CA TYR A 65 -8.91 -2.11 -12.25
C TYR A 65 -9.51 -3.38 -12.87
N LEU A 66 -9.58 -4.47 -12.11
CA LEU A 66 -10.14 -5.74 -12.59
C LEU A 66 -11.64 -5.60 -12.88
N PHE A 67 -12.35 -4.88 -12.01
CA PHE A 67 -13.79 -4.65 -12.16
C PHE A 67 -14.14 -3.51 -13.13
N ASN A 68 -13.26 -2.52 -13.35
CA ASN A 68 -13.49 -1.42 -14.31
C ASN A 68 -12.86 -1.65 -15.71
N GLY A 69 -12.43 -2.88 -16.03
CA GLY A 69 -12.10 -3.29 -17.40
C GLY A 69 -10.92 -2.57 -18.08
N SER A 70 -10.11 -1.81 -17.34
CA SER A 70 -9.00 -1.03 -17.92
C SER A 70 -7.77 -1.86 -18.29
N TYR A 71 -7.85 -3.20 -18.16
CA TYR A 71 -6.85 -4.15 -18.66
C TYR A 71 -6.89 -4.37 -20.19
N LEU A 72 -7.85 -3.74 -20.91
CA LEU A 72 -7.99 -3.84 -22.37
C LEU A 72 -7.36 -2.68 -23.16
N ALA A 73 -6.56 -1.82 -22.53
CA ALA A 73 -5.95 -0.65 -23.19
C ALA A 73 -4.41 -0.68 -23.21
N PHE A 74 -3.83 -1.88 -23.36
CA PHE A 74 -2.46 -2.07 -23.83
C PHE A 74 -2.47 -2.49 -25.31
#